data_AF-A0A2J7PXV3-F1
#
_entry.id   AF-A0A2J7PXV3-F1
#
_cell.length_a   1.000
_cell.length_b   1.000
_cell.length_c   1.000
_cell.angle_alpha   90.00
_cell.angle_beta   90.00
_cell.angle_gamma   90.00
#
_symmetry.space_group_name_H-M   'P 1'
#
loop_
_entity.id
_entity.type
_entity.pdbx_description
1 polymer ?
#
loop_
_entity_poly.entity_id
_entity_poly.type
_entity_poly.pdbx_seq_one_letter_code
_entity_poly.pdbx_strand_id
1 'polypeptide(L)'
;MATLLAYLGPPEHKPVDSHLLFSSYARWSSIDMSSNNFEEIMVKHNMHEKEEFKSIKSLNIFYQAGTSKLGYPVFYYIARRYKIGETNADLLIYHVILTLKPFCHSPFEVVVDFTHMCAYNRFRTEFLQKWFHVLPVSAYENIHAAYIYNCNSWVREYTKFHDQLLAPLKGNRKLIFIETPARLNDFIELDQQKLPGATLSLDEDLKVFFNAHKLSPKDTKVYIKVGPTAIQITSYEKVKVLSHSVLLNDVYYASEIEEVCMIDSNQFSLTIANGSGPLSFVQTDCDNTVQAIIHIRNRWELSQPDSVTVHQKIRPKDVPGTLLNMALLNLGSSDPNLRSAAYNLLCALTATFGLKIEGQLLETSGLCIPSNNTIFIKSVSEKLATNEPHLTLEFLEECIQGFRVSNIELKHLCLEYMTPWLANLVRFCKPSDESKHQQKMGHILKKLILLTIEEVEMYPSIQAKIWGSIGQVPELIDMVLDSFIHRSMKSGLGSPMVEIMADTAVALASANVQLVAKKVIGRLCRVLDKTCTSPTPLLEQHMMWDDIAILARYLLMLSFNNCLDVARHLPYLFHSVSALVCSGSLSMRASTLGLVINIIHSLCTCSK
;
A
#
# COMPACT_ATOMS: atom_id res chain seq x y z
N MET A 1 -13.68 -21.54 15.41
CA MET A 1 -14.52 -20.46 14.83
C MET A 1 -15.70 -19.99 15.73
N ALA A 2 -16.01 -20.67 16.85
CA ALA A 2 -17.14 -20.31 17.72
C ALA A 2 -16.95 -19.02 18.56
N THR A 3 -15.71 -18.55 18.74
CA THR A 3 -15.41 -17.39 19.58
C THR A 3 -15.59 -16.04 18.88
N LEU A 4 -15.64 -16.01 17.53
CA LEU A 4 -15.85 -14.76 16.77
C LEU A 4 -17.34 -14.46 16.55
N LEU A 5 -18.18 -15.49 16.42
CA LEU A 5 -19.63 -15.37 16.26
C LEU A 5 -20.35 -15.01 17.57
N ALA A 6 -19.78 -15.36 18.72
CA ALA A 6 -20.34 -15.01 20.03
C ALA A 6 -20.28 -13.49 20.34
N TYR A 7 -19.38 -12.75 19.67
CA TYR A 7 -19.27 -11.28 19.80
C TYR A 7 -20.21 -10.50 18.87
N LEU A 8 -20.87 -11.16 17.91
CA LEU A 8 -21.72 -10.49 16.92
C LEU A 8 -23.21 -10.46 17.31
N GLY A 9 -23.60 -11.14 18.40
CA GLY A 9 -25.01 -11.27 18.79
C GLY A 9 -25.87 -11.96 17.71
N PRO A 10 -27.12 -12.33 18.01
CA PRO A 10 -28.06 -12.68 16.95
C PRO A 10 -28.25 -11.46 16.03
N PRO A 11 -28.49 -11.66 14.72
CA PRO A 11 -28.80 -10.54 13.83
C PRO A 11 -30.00 -9.81 14.42
N GLU A 12 -29.84 -8.52 14.72
CA GLU A 12 -30.98 -7.68 15.08
C GLU A 12 -31.98 -7.78 13.93
N HIS A 13 -33.16 -8.34 14.21
CA HIS A 13 -34.33 -8.15 13.36
C HIS A 13 -34.62 -6.66 13.33
N LYS A 14 -34.00 -5.96 12.37
CA LYS A 14 -34.32 -4.57 12.10
C LYS A 14 -35.79 -4.52 11.68
N PRO A 15 -36.66 -3.81 12.42
CA PRO A 15 -38.01 -3.60 11.94
C PRO A 15 -37.93 -2.87 10.60
N VAL A 16 -38.75 -3.37 9.67
CA VAL A 16 -38.85 -2.95 8.25
C VAL A 16 -39.13 -1.44 8.10
N ASP A 17 -39.49 -0.75 9.18
CA ASP A 17 -39.75 0.69 9.21
C ASP A 17 -38.50 1.60 9.24
N SER A 18 -37.31 1.06 9.51
CA SER A 18 -36.08 1.86 9.61
C SER A 18 -35.54 2.39 8.26
N HIS A 19 -36.00 1.80 7.14
CA HIS A 19 -35.66 2.27 5.79
C HIS A 19 -36.54 3.42 5.27
N LEU A 20 -37.65 3.74 5.93
CA LEU A 20 -38.63 4.71 5.42
C LEU A 20 -38.31 6.18 5.74
N LEU A 21 -37.33 6.47 6.61
CA LEU A 21 -37.01 7.84 7.02
C LEU A 21 -35.79 8.46 6.32
N PHE A 22 -34.88 7.65 5.78
CA PHE A 22 -33.57 8.14 5.29
C PHE A 22 -33.27 7.84 3.82
N SER A 23 -34.22 7.26 3.07
CA SER A 23 -34.01 6.86 1.66
C SER A 23 -34.95 7.51 0.63
N SER A 24 -35.97 8.28 1.02
CA SER A 24 -36.90 8.88 0.04
C SER A 24 -36.75 10.40 -0.01
N TYR A 25 -35.84 10.85 -0.88
CA TYR A 25 -35.59 12.26 -1.24
C TYR A 25 -36.87 13.02 -1.63
N ALA A 26 -37.92 12.30 -2.06
CA ALA A 26 -39.19 12.88 -2.48
C ALA A 26 -39.98 13.61 -1.37
N ARG A 27 -39.64 13.44 -0.09
CA ARG A 27 -40.37 14.07 1.03
C ARG A 27 -39.68 15.29 1.67
N TRP A 28 -38.39 15.49 1.42
CA TRP A 28 -37.61 16.56 2.06
C TRP A 28 -37.43 17.80 1.18
N SER A 29 -37.61 17.68 -0.14
CA SER A 29 -37.63 18.84 -1.05
C SER A 29 -38.89 19.72 -0.88
N SER A 30 -39.87 19.29 -0.09
CA SER A 30 -41.15 19.97 0.13
C SER A 30 -41.33 20.52 1.55
N ILE A 31 -40.34 20.38 2.43
CA ILE A 31 -40.41 20.84 3.82
C ILE A 31 -39.51 22.06 3.98
N ASP A 32 -40.07 23.15 4.50
CA ASP A 32 -39.36 24.40 4.76
C ASP A 32 -38.25 24.16 5.81
N MET A 33 -37.00 24.01 5.38
CA MET A 33 -35.85 23.65 6.21
C MET A 33 -35.26 24.86 6.96
N SER A 34 -36.14 25.62 7.62
CA SER A 34 -35.70 26.64 8.58
C SER A 34 -35.09 25.99 9.82
N SER A 35 -34.14 26.68 10.46
CA SER A 35 -33.44 26.22 11.68
C SER A 35 -34.37 25.65 12.76
N ASN A 36 -35.50 26.32 13.01
CA ASN A 36 -36.49 25.89 13.99
C ASN A 36 -37.17 24.56 13.60
N ASN A 37 -37.50 24.36 12.32
CA ASN A 37 -38.16 23.13 11.86
C ASN A 37 -37.21 21.93 11.92
N PHE A 38 -35.94 22.11 11.55
CA PHE A 38 -34.94 21.05 11.65
C PHE A 38 -34.71 20.62 13.10
N GLU A 39 -34.55 21.57 14.03
CA GLU A 39 -34.38 21.27 15.45
C GLU A 39 -35.62 20.57 16.02
N GLU A 40 -36.82 21.07 15.71
CA GLU A 40 -38.08 20.49 16.19
C GLU A 40 -38.28 19.05 15.69
N ILE A 41 -37.91 18.74 14.44
CA ILE A 41 -37.93 17.37 13.89
C ILE A 41 -36.97 16.47 14.67
N MET A 42 -35.74 16.92 14.97
CA MET A 42 -34.74 16.12 15.70
C MET A 42 -35.16 15.86 17.15
N VAL A 43 -35.78 16.85 17.81
CA VAL A 43 -36.33 16.71 19.15
C VAL A 43 -37.53 15.77 19.17
N LYS A 44 -38.48 15.92 18.23
CA LYS A 44 -39.68 15.06 18.12
C LYS A 44 -39.35 13.57 17.97
N HIS A 45 -38.19 13.24 17.43
CA HIS A 45 -37.74 11.86 17.25
C HIS A 45 -36.71 11.40 18.31
N ASN A 46 -36.56 12.14 19.44
CA ASN A 46 -35.65 11.83 20.54
C ASN A 46 -34.20 11.52 20.11
N MET A 47 -33.71 12.22 19.07
CA MET A 47 -32.40 11.92 18.49
C MET A 47 -31.24 12.13 19.48
N HIS A 48 -31.43 12.97 20.50
CA HIS A 48 -30.44 13.25 21.55
C HIS A 48 -30.21 12.08 22.52
N GLU A 49 -31.15 11.14 22.63
CA GLU A 49 -31.03 9.96 23.49
C GLU A 49 -30.31 8.79 22.80
N LYS A 50 -30.25 8.80 21.46
CA LYS A 50 -29.61 7.75 20.66
C LYS A 50 -28.11 7.69 20.93
N GLU A 51 -27.58 6.47 21.03
CA GLU A 51 -26.14 6.24 21.23
C GLU A 51 -25.28 6.86 20.12
N GLU A 52 -25.77 6.88 18.88
CA GLU A 52 -25.11 7.49 17.74
C GLU A 52 -24.83 9.00 17.97
N PHE A 53 -25.76 9.72 18.61
CA PHE A 53 -25.57 11.13 18.93
C PHE A 53 -24.57 11.34 20.08
N LYS A 54 -24.58 10.46 21.08
CA LYS A 54 -23.58 10.47 22.17
C LYS A 54 -22.17 10.21 21.62
N SER A 55 -22.05 9.30 20.65
CA SER A 55 -20.79 9.04 19.94
C SER A 55 -20.24 10.31 19.27
N ILE A 56 -21.09 11.06 18.54
CA ILE A 56 -20.69 12.32 17.89
C ILE A 56 -20.15 13.34 18.88
N LYS A 57 -20.76 13.47 20.07
CA LYS A 57 -20.23 14.33 21.14
C LYS A 57 -18.84 13.89 21.58
N SER A 58 -18.64 12.59 21.80
CA SER A 58 -17.36 12.04 22.25
C SER A 58 -16.22 12.23 21.25
N LEU A 59 -16.55 12.30 19.95
CA LEU A 59 -15.57 12.56 18.89
C LEU A 59 -14.99 13.97 18.97
N ASN A 60 -15.61 14.93 19.67
CA ASN A 60 -15.12 16.31 19.75
C ASN A 60 -14.81 16.91 18.36
N ILE A 61 -15.70 16.68 17.39
CA ILE A 61 -15.60 17.29 16.05
C ILE A 61 -15.87 18.80 16.15
N PHE A 62 -16.84 19.18 16.98
CA PHE A 62 -17.16 20.57 17.29
C PHE A 62 -17.36 20.75 18.80
N TYR A 63 -16.70 21.74 19.39
CA TYR A 63 -16.78 22.01 20.83
C TYR A 63 -16.52 23.49 21.15
N GLN A 64 -17.07 23.97 22.27
CA GLN A 64 -16.75 25.28 22.85
C GLN A 64 -15.62 25.11 23.86
N ALA A 65 -14.58 25.93 23.77
CA ALA A 65 -13.54 25.97 24.79
C ALA A 65 -12.75 27.28 24.73
N GLY A 66 -12.48 27.88 25.89
CA GLY A 66 -11.71 29.13 25.98
C GLY A 66 -12.46 30.37 25.50
N THR A 67 -11.77 31.50 25.67
CA THR A 67 -12.29 32.85 25.38
C THR A 67 -11.22 33.64 24.62
N SER A 68 -11.64 34.43 23.63
CA SER A 68 -10.74 35.31 22.87
C SER A 68 -10.29 36.50 23.71
N LYS A 69 -9.29 37.24 23.23
CA LYS A 69 -8.82 38.48 23.91
C LYS A 69 -9.90 39.55 24.00
N LEU A 70 -10.92 39.48 23.15
CA LEU A 70 -12.08 40.38 23.17
C LEU A 70 -13.18 39.89 24.11
N GLY A 71 -12.99 38.78 24.82
CA GLY A 71 -13.96 38.22 25.74
C GLY A 71 -15.03 37.35 25.06
N TYR A 72 -14.88 37.02 23.77
CA TYR A 72 -15.86 36.20 23.06
C TYR A 72 -15.60 34.70 23.26
N PRO A 73 -16.64 33.86 23.42
CA PRO A 73 -16.47 32.42 23.50
C PRO A 73 -15.93 31.87 22.18
N VAL A 74 -14.96 30.95 22.27
CA VAL A 74 -14.32 30.34 21.10
C VAL A 74 -14.85 28.92 20.89
N PHE A 75 -15.20 28.61 19.65
CA PHE A 75 -15.61 27.29 19.21
C PHE A 75 -14.58 26.69 18.27
N TYR A 76 -14.38 25.38 18.32
CA TYR A 76 -13.42 24.66 17.50
C TYR A 76 -14.13 23.66 16.61
N TYR A 77 -13.86 23.69 15.31
CA TYR A 77 -14.22 22.64 14.36
C TYR A 77 -12.96 21.91 13.89
N ILE A 78 -12.85 20.61 14.22
CA ILE A 78 -11.68 19.79 13.88
C ILE A 78 -12.03 18.88 12.69
N ALA A 79 -11.75 19.36 11.48
CA ALA A 79 -12.24 18.75 10.25
C ALA A 79 -11.82 17.27 10.10
N ARG A 80 -10.58 16.92 10.48
CA ARG A 80 -10.05 15.56 10.36
C ARG A 80 -10.81 14.50 11.19
N ARG A 81 -11.58 14.91 12.20
CA ARG A 81 -12.35 14.01 13.08
C ARG A 81 -13.71 13.63 12.49
N TYR A 82 -14.24 14.40 11.55
CA TYR A 82 -15.42 14.02 10.78
C TYR A 82 -15.04 13.02 9.69
N LYS A 83 -15.70 11.87 9.62
CA LYS A 83 -15.43 10.82 8.63
C LYS A 83 -16.68 10.51 7.83
N ILE A 84 -16.61 10.70 6.51
CA ILE A 84 -17.73 10.44 5.60
C ILE A 84 -18.10 8.94 5.64
N GLY A 85 -19.39 8.64 5.85
CA GLY A 85 -19.91 7.27 5.94
C GLY A 85 -19.81 6.63 7.32
N GLU A 86 -18.97 7.16 8.22
CA GLU A 86 -18.90 6.73 9.62
C GLU A 86 -19.64 7.69 10.55
N THR A 87 -19.61 8.99 10.25
CA THR A 87 -20.30 10.03 11.02
C THR A 87 -21.57 10.48 10.30
N ASN A 88 -22.70 10.47 10.99
CA ASN A 88 -23.95 11.01 10.48
C ASN A 88 -23.92 12.55 10.48
N ALA A 89 -23.97 13.13 9.28
CA ALA A 89 -23.82 14.58 9.08
C ALA A 89 -25.02 15.38 9.64
N ASP A 90 -26.24 14.84 9.61
CA ASP A 90 -27.41 15.53 10.16
C ASP A 90 -27.32 15.61 11.70
N LEU A 91 -26.85 14.53 12.33
CA LEU A 91 -26.60 14.53 13.77
C LEU A 91 -25.44 15.45 14.17
N LEU A 92 -24.42 15.61 13.32
CA LEU A 92 -23.36 16.60 13.54
C LEU A 92 -23.90 18.03 13.47
N ILE A 93 -24.72 18.35 12.46
CA ILE A 93 -25.38 19.66 12.36
C ILE A 93 -26.21 19.93 13.61
N TYR A 94 -26.99 18.94 14.06
CA TYR A 94 -27.78 19.05 15.30
C TYR A 94 -26.90 19.28 16.53
N HIS A 95 -25.77 18.56 16.67
CA HIS A 95 -24.79 18.79 17.74
C HIS A 95 -24.25 20.23 17.72
N VAL A 96 -23.92 20.77 16.54
CA VAL A 96 -23.46 22.15 16.40
C VAL A 96 -24.53 23.15 16.81
N ILE A 97 -25.79 22.96 16.39
CA ILE A 97 -26.92 23.81 16.80
C ILE A 97 -27.03 23.85 18.32
N LEU A 98 -27.08 22.68 18.97
CA LEU A 98 -27.21 22.61 20.43
C LEU A 98 -26.01 23.25 21.16
N THR A 99 -24.81 23.13 20.59
CA THR A 99 -23.59 23.70 21.17
C THR A 99 -23.56 25.23 21.03
N LEU A 100 -24.08 25.77 19.93
CA LEU A 100 -24.16 27.22 19.69
C LEU A 100 -25.37 27.88 20.35
N LYS A 101 -26.45 27.14 20.61
CA LYS A 101 -27.73 27.67 21.13
C LYS A 101 -27.60 28.59 22.35
N PRO A 102 -26.75 28.31 23.35
CA PRO A 102 -26.58 29.21 24.50
C PRO A 102 -25.88 30.54 24.16
N PHE A 103 -25.23 30.63 23.00
CA PHE A 103 -24.33 31.72 22.61
C PHE A 103 -24.74 32.43 21.32
N CYS A 104 -25.73 31.91 20.58
CA CYS A 104 -26.09 32.41 19.25
C CYS A 104 -26.68 33.83 19.23
N HIS A 105 -26.99 34.40 20.39
CA HIS A 105 -27.48 35.77 20.56
C HIS A 105 -26.38 36.77 20.96
N SER A 106 -25.13 36.32 21.11
CA SER A 106 -23.96 37.15 21.43
C SER A 106 -22.81 36.87 20.45
N PRO A 107 -21.89 37.81 20.22
CA PRO A 107 -20.76 37.56 19.34
C PRO A 107 -19.88 36.41 19.83
N PHE A 108 -19.46 35.54 18.92
CA PHE A 108 -18.57 34.43 19.20
C PHE A 108 -17.55 34.23 18.07
N GLU A 109 -16.51 33.46 18.33
CA GLU A 109 -15.45 33.18 17.36
C GLU A 109 -15.33 31.69 17.07
N VAL A 110 -14.85 31.34 15.87
CA VAL A 110 -14.70 29.95 15.45
C VAL A 110 -13.29 29.70 14.95
N VAL A 111 -12.64 28.64 15.44
CA VAL A 111 -11.39 28.12 14.90
C VAL A 111 -11.70 26.88 14.09
N VAL A 112 -11.30 26.87 12.82
CA VAL A 112 -11.45 25.75 11.89
C VAL A 112 -10.08 25.15 11.64
N ASP A 113 -9.87 23.94 12.17
CA ASP A 113 -8.63 23.19 12.00
C ASP A 113 -8.74 22.23 10.81
N PHE A 114 -8.05 22.57 9.72
CA PHE A 114 -7.94 21.75 8.51
C PHE A 114 -6.70 20.86 8.47
N THR A 115 -5.98 20.73 9.60
CA THR A 115 -4.84 19.82 9.72
C THR A 115 -5.21 18.43 9.22
N HIS A 116 -4.47 17.94 8.21
CA HIS A 116 -4.67 16.62 7.60
C HIS A 116 -6.07 16.38 6.99
N MET A 117 -6.79 17.44 6.59
CA MET A 117 -8.08 17.25 5.89
C MET A 117 -7.88 16.63 4.50
N CYS A 118 -8.60 15.55 4.21
CA CYS A 118 -8.54 14.86 2.92
C CYS A 118 -9.95 14.44 2.44
N ALA A 119 -10.02 13.64 1.37
CA ALA A 119 -11.27 13.19 0.76
C ALA A 119 -12.20 12.45 1.74
N TYR A 120 -11.65 11.77 2.76
CA TYR A 120 -12.41 11.06 3.79
C TYR A 120 -13.14 12.00 4.78
N ASN A 121 -12.76 13.28 4.82
CA ASN A 121 -13.30 14.26 5.77
C ASN A 121 -14.26 15.25 5.12
N ARG A 122 -14.62 15.05 3.84
CA ARG A 122 -15.42 16.00 3.08
C ARG A 122 -16.91 15.94 3.43
N PHE A 123 -17.57 17.08 3.48
CA PHE A 123 -19.03 17.10 3.34
C PHE A 123 -19.40 16.86 1.88
N ARG A 124 -20.40 16.00 1.62
CA ARG A 124 -21.01 15.89 0.30
C ARG A 124 -21.75 17.20 -0.02
N THR A 125 -21.95 17.49 -1.30
CA THR A 125 -22.62 18.72 -1.77
C THR A 125 -23.92 19.00 -1.03
N GLU A 126 -24.76 17.97 -0.85
CA GLU A 126 -26.04 18.04 -0.15
C GLU A 126 -25.90 18.52 1.31
N PHE A 127 -24.92 17.99 2.06
CA PHE A 127 -24.68 18.37 3.45
C PHE A 127 -23.96 19.71 3.55
N LEU A 128 -23.05 20.02 2.61
CA LEU A 128 -22.40 21.32 2.54
C LEU A 128 -23.44 22.44 2.36
N GLN A 129 -24.45 22.23 1.50
CA GLN A 129 -25.56 23.17 1.33
C GLN A 129 -26.37 23.38 2.60
N LYS A 130 -26.64 22.31 3.37
CA LYS A 130 -27.40 22.41 4.63
C LYS A 130 -26.75 23.35 5.64
N TRP A 131 -25.42 23.39 5.72
CA TRP A 131 -24.69 24.30 6.62
C TRP A 131 -24.94 25.79 6.38
N PHE A 132 -25.51 26.18 5.23
CA PHE A 132 -25.87 27.58 4.93
C PHE A 132 -27.34 27.91 5.20
N HIS A 133 -28.18 26.89 5.49
CA HIS A 133 -29.63 27.07 5.64
C HIS A 133 -30.14 26.66 7.02
N VAL A 134 -29.47 25.73 7.69
CA VAL A 134 -30.01 25.06 8.88
C VAL A 134 -29.62 25.77 10.19
N LEU A 135 -28.52 26.51 10.27
CA LEU A 135 -28.22 27.28 11.49
C LEU A 135 -29.15 28.51 11.60
N PRO A 136 -29.49 28.96 12.82
CA PRO A 136 -30.23 30.21 13.02
C PRO A 136 -29.52 31.41 12.39
N VAL A 137 -30.25 32.36 11.82
CA VAL A 137 -29.68 33.56 11.18
C VAL A 137 -28.76 34.33 12.14
N SER A 138 -29.18 34.45 13.40
CA SER A 138 -28.40 35.07 14.47
C SER A 138 -27.04 34.40 14.67
N ALA A 139 -26.94 33.08 14.47
CA ALA A 139 -25.67 32.37 14.59
C ALA A 139 -24.68 32.81 13.50
N TYR A 140 -25.11 33.02 12.25
CA TYR A 140 -24.21 33.51 11.20
C TYR A 140 -23.81 34.98 11.40
N GLU A 141 -24.77 35.82 11.81
CA GLU A 141 -24.54 37.25 12.02
C GLU A 141 -23.55 37.50 13.16
N ASN A 142 -23.66 36.72 14.23
CA ASN A 142 -22.86 36.84 15.45
C ASN A 142 -21.49 36.14 15.39
N ILE A 143 -21.13 35.48 14.29
CA ILE A 143 -19.72 35.09 14.09
C ILE A 143 -18.90 36.39 13.97
N HIS A 144 -18.08 36.68 14.97
CA HIS A 144 -17.17 37.82 14.97
C HIS A 144 -15.99 37.58 14.03
N ALA A 145 -15.32 36.44 14.21
CA ALA A 145 -14.21 36.00 13.38
C ALA A 145 -14.18 34.47 13.25
N ALA A 146 -13.66 34.00 12.12
CA ALA A 146 -13.42 32.59 11.85
C ALA A 146 -11.95 32.39 11.43
N TYR A 147 -11.18 31.75 12.31
CA TYR A 147 -9.76 31.47 12.15
C TYR A 147 -9.55 30.16 11.42
N ILE A 148 -9.01 30.20 10.20
CA ILE A 148 -8.78 29.03 9.37
C ILE A 148 -7.33 28.61 9.50
N TYR A 149 -7.08 27.47 10.14
CA TYR A 149 -5.73 26.96 10.39
C TYR A 149 -5.42 25.72 9.54
N ASN A 150 -4.16 25.60 9.09
CA ASN A 150 -3.66 24.50 8.26
C ASN A 150 -4.49 24.20 7.00
N CYS A 151 -4.91 25.24 6.28
CA CYS A 151 -5.51 25.06 4.96
C CYS A 151 -4.51 24.36 4.02
N ASN A 152 -4.93 23.29 3.36
CA ASN A 152 -4.07 22.46 2.53
C ASN A 152 -4.50 22.45 1.05
N SER A 153 -3.72 21.80 0.19
CA SER A 153 -3.98 21.70 -1.25
C SER A 153 -5.32 21.06 -1.56
N TRP A 154 -5.73 20.04 -0.78
CA TRP A 154 -7.02 19.38 -0.96
C TRP A 154 -8.19 20.32 -0.63
N VAL A 155 -8.11 21.06 0.48
CA VAL A 155 -9.12 22.05 0.87
C VAL A 155 -9.26 23.14 -0.20
N ARG A 156 -8.14 23.61 -0.76
CA ARG A 156 -8.18 24.56 -1.88
C ARG A 156 -8.97 24.01 -3.06
N GLU A 157 -8.69 22.79 -3.51
CA GLU A 157 -9.41 22.20 -4.64
C GLU A 157 -10.88 21.91 -4.29
N TYR A 158 -11.17 21.51 -3.06
CA TYR A 158 -12.55 21.38 -2.56
C TYR A 158 -13.30 22.71 -2.61
N THR A 159 -12.68 23.82 -2.17
CA THR A 159 -13.33 25.13 -2.23
C THR A 159 -13.58 25.62 -3.66
N LYS A 160 -12.68 25.30 -4.60
CA LYS A 160 -12.89 25.58 -6.03
C LYS A 160 -13.97 24.71 -6.66
N PHE A 161 -14.06 23.44 -6.26
CA PHE A 161 -15.10 22.55 -6.76
C PHE A 161 -16.50 23.04 -6.33
N HIS A 162 -16.61 23.59 -5.12
CA HIS A 162 -17.84 24.15 -4.56
C HIS A 162 -17.92 25.68 -4.68
N ASP A 163 -17.32 26.27 -5.71
CA ASP A 163 -17.15 27.72 -5.87
C ASP A 163 -18.46 28.52 -5.77
N GLN A 164 -19.54 28.00 -6.37
CA GLN A 164 -20.86 28.62 -6.34
C GLN A 164 -21.47 28.60 -4.94
N LEU A 165 -21.35 27.48 -4.22
CA LEU A 165 -21.90 27.33 -2.87
C LEU A 165 -21.15 28.19 -1.85
N LEU A 166 -19.84 28.31 -2.02
CA LEU A 166 -18.97 29.07 -1.13
C LEU A 166 -18.81 30.54 -1.56
N ALA A 167 -19.51 30.99 -2.61
CA ALA A 167 -19.44 32.36 -3.10
C ALA A 167 -19.68 33.43 -2.00
N PRO A 168 -20.63 33.26 -1.05
CA PRO A 168 -20.83 34.23 0.04
C PRO A 168 -19.63 34.38 0.99
N LEU A 169 -18.74 33.39 1.03
CA LEU A 169 -17.54 33.40 1.87
C LEU A 169 -16.35 34.07 1.19
N LYS A 170 -16.40 34.29 -0.13
CA LYS A 170 -15.27 34.84 -0.87
C LYS A 170 -14.96 36.27 -0.45
N GLY A 171 -13.73 36.52 -0.01
CA GLY A 171 -13.26 37.83 0.41
C GLY A 171 -13.93 38.35 1.69
N ASN A 172 -14.62 37.48 2.43
CA ASN A 172 -15.25 37.86 3.69
C ASN A 172 -14.18 38.17 4.74
N ARG A 173 -14.14 39.42 5.22
CA ARG A 173 -13.12 39.90 6.18
C ARG A 173 -13.14 39.20 7.53
N LYS A 174 -14.25 38.52 7.87
CA LYS A 174 -14.34 37.68 9.08
C LYS A 174 -13.49 36.41 8.99
N LEU A 175 -13.12 35.96 7.77
CA LEU A 175 -12.24 34.81 7.58
C LEU A 175 -10.77 35.23 7.68
N ILE A 176 -10.10 34.70 8.71
CA ILE A 176 -8.71 35.01 9.02
C ILE A 176 -7.91 33.72 8.89
N PHE A 177 -7.05 33.64 7.87
CA PHE A 177 -6.20 32.46 7.67
C PHE A 177 -4.95 32.56 8.54
N ILE A 178 -4.73 31.54 9.36
CA ILE A 178 -3.64 31.43 10.32
C ILE A 178 -2.54 30.55 9.72
N GLU A 179 -1.36 31.14 9.51
CA GLU A 179 -0.21 30.47 8.88
C GLU A 179 0.59 29.60 9.85
N THR A 180 0.71 30.05 11.10
CA THR A 180 1.39 29.32 12.18
C THR A 180 0.54 29.42 13.45
N PRO A 181 0.54 28.41 14.35
CA PRO A 181 -0.21 28.46 15.59
C PRO A 181 0.09 29.70 16.42
N ALA A 182 1.35 30.16 16.38
CA ALA A 182 1.79 31.36 17.08
C ALA A 182 1.00 32.61 16.67
N ARG A 183 0.51 32.71 15.43
CA ARG A 183 -0.33 33.84 15.01
C ARG A 183 -1.74 33.81 15.60
N LEU A 184 -2.19 32.67 16.13
CA LEU A 184 -3.43 32.61 16.89
C LEU A 184 -3.31 33.38 18.22
N ASN A 185 -2.08 33.54 18.74
CA ASN A 185 -1.78 34.33 19.94
C ASN A 185 -2.14 35.82 19.79
N ASP A 186 -2.30 36.32 18.56
CA ASP A 186 -2.74 37.69 18.31
C ASP A 186 -4.22 37.89 18.69
N PHE A 187 -5.00 36.81 18.74
CA PHE A 187 -6.45 36.84 18.90
C PHE A 187 -6.95 36.11 20.15
N ILE A 188 -6.26 35.04 20.57
CA ILE A 188 -6.64 34.19 21.70
C ILE A 188 -5.39 33.98 22.57
N GLU A 189 -5.48 34.24 23.87
CA GLU A 189 -4.36 33.99 24.79
C GLU A 189 -3.96 32.51 24.81
N LEU A 190 -2.66 32.23 25.03
CA LEU A 190 -2.09 30.90 24.86
C LEU A 190 -2.76 29.84 25.76
N ASP A 191 -3.12 30.20 26.99
CA ASP A 191 -3.81 29.33 27.96
C ASP A 191 -5.28 29.06 27.59
N GLN A 192 -5.89 29.99 26.83
CA GLN A 192 -7.25 29.90 26.32
C GLN A 192 -7.35 29.12 25.00
N GLN A 193 -6.24 28.92 24.28
CA GLN A 193 -6.25 28.13 23.06
C GLN A 193 -6.43 26.64 23.37
N LYS A 194 -7.38 26.01 22.67
CA LYS A 194 -7.74 24.59 22.83
C LYS A 194 -7.74 23.84 21.50
N LEU A 195 -6.74 24.10 20.67
CA LEU A 195 -6.44 23.24 19.52
C LEU A 195 -6.06 21.82 19.99
N PRO A 196 -6.31 20.77 19.18
CA PRO A 196 -5.91 19.42 19.55
C PRO A 196 -4.40 19.32 19.76
N GLY A 197 -3.94 18.59 20.79
CA GLY A 197 -2.50 18.38 21.03
C GLY A 197 -1.78 17.77 19.82
N ALA A 198 -2.44 16.85 19.11
CA ALA A 198 -1.93 16.26 17.86
C ALA A 198 -1.86 17.22 16.67
N THR A 199 -2.39 18.44 16.79
CA THR A 199 -2.19 19.53 15.83
C THR A 199 -0.98 20.36 16.24
N LEU A 200 -0.88 20.72 17.53
CA LEU A 200 0.21 21.53 18.07
C LEU A 200 1.57 20.81 17.98
N SER A 201 1.60 19.51 18.25
CA SER A 201 2.82 18.69 18.21
C SER A 201 3.47 18.59 16.81
N LEU A 202 2.76 19.01 15.76
CA LEU A 202 3.32 19.01 14.39
C LEU A 202 4.38 20.10 14.22
N ASP A 203 4.32 21.18 15.01
CA ASP A 203 5.25 22.31 14.91
C ASP A 203 6.45 22.21 15.88
N GLU A 204 6.58 21.09 16.60
CA GLU A 204 7.69 20.79 17.51
C GLU A 204 8.83 20.05 16.78
N ASP A 205 10.08 20.36 17.14
CA ASP A 205 11.31 19.68 16.67
C ASP A 205 11.43 19.49 15.14
N LEU A 206 11.04 20.51 14.37
CA LEU A 206 11.05 20.45 12.91
C LEU A 206 12.44 20.68 12.30
N LYS A 207 12.87 19.74 11.45
CA LYS A 207 13.97 19.97 10.49
C LYS A 207 13.38 20.55 9.20
N VAL A 208 13.76 21.79 8.86
CA VAL A 208 13.24 22.50 7.69
C VAL A 208 14.22 22.45 6.53
N PHE A 209 13.74 21.95 5.39
CA PHE A 209 14.46 21.90 4.13
C PHE A 209 13.90 22.97 3.18
N PHE A 210 14.77 23.89 2.78
CA PHE A 210 14.42 25.02 1.93
C PHE A 210 14.65 24.71 0.45
N ASN A 211 14.04 25.52 -0.43
CA ASN A 211 14.26 25.50 -1.88
C ASN A 211 13.90 24.17 -2.59
N ALA A 212 12.92 23.44 -2.09
CA ALA A 212 12.38 22.28 -2.79
C ALA A 212 11.36 22.71 -3.87
N HIS A 213 11.34 22.01 -5.00
CA HIS A 213 10.33 22.19 -6.05
C HIS A 213 9.46 20.94 -6.12
N LYS A 214 8.16 21.08 -5.88
CA LYS A 214 7.18 20.02 -6.09
C LYS A 214 6.84 19.97 -7.58
N LEU A 215 7.19 18.87 -8.23
CA LEU A 215 6.86 18.63 -9.64
C LEU A 215 5.37 18.34 -9.75
N SER A 216 4.69 19.14 -10.57
CA SER A 216 3.28 18.96 -10.91
C SER A 216 3.05 19.60 -12.29
N PRO A 217 1.83 19.59 -12.87
CA PRO A 217 1.58 20.33 -14.11
C PRO A 217 2.00 21.81 -14.05
N LYS A 218 2.09 22.38 -12.84
CA LYS A 218 2.76 23.65 -12.57
C LYS A 218 3.76 23.48 -11.43
N ASP A 219 5.06 23.56 -11.73
CA ASP A 219 6.10 23.46 -10.72
C ASP A 219 5.90 24.52 -9.64
N THR A 220 5.91 24.08 -8.38
CA THR A 220 5.64 24.95 -7.24
C THR A 220 6.76 24.83 -6.23
N LYS A 221 7.32 25.98 -5.83
CA LYS A 221 8.30 26.04 -4.73
C LYS A 221 7.63 25.72 -3.40
N VAL A 222 8.28 24.88 -2.61
CA VAL A 222 7.77 24.42 -1.31
C VAL A 222 8.90 24.35 -0.28
N TYR A 223 8.50 24.39 0.99
CA TYR A 223 9.34 24.02 2.12
C TYR A 223 8.93 22.63 2.58
N ILE A 224 9.90 21.75 2.81
CA ILE A 224 9.67 20.43 3.38
C ILE A 224 10.10 20.48 4.83
N LYS A 225 9.17 20.31 5.76
CA LYS A 225 9.43 20.27 7.20
C LYS A 225 9.27 18.83 7.64
N VAL A 226 10.30 18.27 8.26
CA VAL A 226 10.28 16.90 8.79
C VAL A 226 10.26 17.00 10.30
N GLY A 227 9.13 16.64 10.90
CA GLY A 227 8.95 16.57 12.35
C GLY A 227 9.04 15.12 12.85
N PRO A 228 8.84 14.87 14.15
CA PRO A 228 9.01 13.55 14.75
C PRO A 228 7.97 12.51 14.31
N THR A 229 6.77 12.94 13.88
CA THR A 229 5.64 12.05 13.54
C THR A 229 5.09 12.24 12.13
N ALA A 230 5.49 13.31 11.43
CA ALA A 230 4.91 13.70 10.15
C ALA A 230 5.88 14.57 9.34
N ILE A 231 5.63 14.60 8.03
CA ILE A 231 6.19 15.61 7.13
C ILE A 231 5.12 16.66 6.83
N GLN A 232 5.55 17.91 6.70
CA GLN A 232 4.72 19.02 6.24
C GLN A 232 5.32 19.61 4.97
N ILE A 233 4.48 19.84 3.96
CA ILE A 233 4.87 20.44 2.69
C ILE A 233 4.14 21.77 2.58
N THR A 234 4.84 22.85 2.92
CA THR A 234 4.29 24.20 2.94
C THR A 234 4.59 24.90 1.62
N SER A 235 3.60 25.53 0.99
CA SER A 235 3.82 26.32 -0.23
C SER A 235 4.72 27.52 0.06
N TYR A 236 5.62 27.85 -0.86
CA TYR A 236 6.47 29.05 -0.75
C TYR A 236 5.66 30.32 -1.05
N GLU A 237 4.86 30.27 -2.12
CA GLU A 237 4.00 31.39 -2.53
C GLU A 237 2.59 31.22 -1.98
N LYS A 238 1.96 32.37 -1.70
CA LYS A 238 0.55 32.41 -1.31
C LYS A 238 -0.33 32.18 -2.53
N VAL A 239 -1.36 31.36 -2.34
CA VAL A 239 -2.38 31.10 -3.36
C VAL A 239 -3.73 31.63 -2.91
N LYS A 240 -4.64 31.80 -3.85
CA LYS A 240 -6.01 32.21 -3.56
C LYS A 240 -6.85 31.02 -3.08
N VAL A 241 -7.41 31.16 -1.87
CA VAL A 241 -8.46 30.30 -1.30
C VAL A 241 -9.57 31.22 -0.83
N LEU A 242 -10.80 31.03 -1.33
CA LEU A 242 -11.93 31.94 -1.07
C LEU A 242 -11.56 33.43 -1.27
N SER A 243 -10.74 33.75 -2.27
CA SER A 243 -10.19 35.09 -2.55
C SER A 243 -9.20 35.66 -1.52
N HIS A 244 -8.89 34.96 -0.43
CA HIS A 244 -7.82 35.30 0.50
C HIS A 244 -6.47 34.75 0.03
N SER A 245 -5.38 35.44 0.36
CA SER A 245 -4.01 35.03 0.02
C SER A 245 -3.43 34.18 1.15
N VAL A 246 -3.20 32.89 0.90
CA VAL A 246 -2.94 31.87 1.94
C VAL A 246 -1.75 31.00 1.57
N LEU A 247 -0.89 30.67 2.54
CA LEU A 247 0.10 29.60 2.40
C LEU A 247 -0.57 28.26 2.67
N LEU A 248 -0.42 27.32 1.74
CA LEU A 248 -0.95 25.97 1.92
C LEU A 248 0.02 25.12 2.71
N ASN A 249 -0.50 24.23 3.55
CA ASN A 249 0.31 23.28 4.30
C ASN A 249 -0.26 21.87 4.18
N ASP A 250 0.39 21.03 3.37
CA ASP A 250 0.02 19.61 3.25
C ASP A 250 0.74 18.79 4.31
N VAL A 251 0.01 18.11 5.19
CA VAL A 251 0.57 17.27 6.26
C VAL A 251 0.43 15.80 5.86
N TYR A 252 1.49 15.01 5.99
CA TYR A 252 1.47 13.56 5.78
C TYR A 252 2.13 12.87 6.97
N TYR A 253 1.41 11.95 7.62
CA TYR A 253 1.95 11.22 8.77
C TYR A 253 2.94 10.14 8.33
N ALA A 254 3.90 9.80 9.20
CA ALA A 254 4.88 8.74 8.91
C ALA A 254 4.21 7.41 8.53
N SER A 255 3.08 7.08 9.15
CA SER A 255 2.24 5.91 8.85
C SER A 255 1.70 5.85 7.42
N GLU A 256 1.66 6.98 6.74
CA GLU A 256 1.09 7.12 5.39
C GLU A 256 2.17 7.07 4.31
N ILE A 257 3.45 7.05 4.69
CA ILE A 257 4.57 7.05 3.74
C ILE A 257 4.88 5.60 3.36
N GLU A 258 4.39 5.17 2.20
CA GLU A 258 4.58 3.79 1.70
C GLU A 258 5.97 3.57 1.10
N GLU A 259 6.54 4.58 0.44
CA GLU A 259 7.84 4.50 -0.22
C GLU A 259 8.50 5.87 -0.32
N VAL A 260 9.82 5.88 -0.19
CA VAL A 260 10.68 7.04 -0.47
C VAL A 260 11.74 6.58 -1.46
N CYS A 261 11.73 7.14 -2.66
CA CYS A 261 12.62 6.73 -3.75
C CYS A 261 13.49 7.90 -4.20
N MET A 262 14.80 7.74 -4.11
CA MET A 262 15.74 8.60 -4.83
C MET A 262 15.66 8.26 -6.31
N ILE A 263 15.40 9.26 -7.15
CA ILE A 263 15.37 9.12 -8.61
C ILE A 263 16.76 9.45 -9.15
N ASP A 264 17.28 10.64 -8.81
CA ASP A 264 18.60 11.15 -9.18
C ASP A 264 19.21 11.92 -7.99
N SER A 265 20.44 12.45 -8.12
CA SER A 265 21.12 13.19 -7.04
C SER A 265 20.32 14.39 -6.51
N ASN A 266 19.45 14.97 -7.34
CA ASN A 266 18.69 16.18 -7.02
C ASN A 266 17.17 15.95 -7.07
N GLN A 267 16.71 14.70 -7.19
CA GLN A 267 15.29 14.40 -7.32
C GLN A 267 14.90 13.14 -6.54
N PHE A 268 13.78 13.21 -5.83
CA PHE A 268 13.19 12.08 -5.13
C PHE A 268 11.67 12.07 -5.25
N SER A 269 11.06 10.92 -4.99
CA SER A 269 9.61 10.76 -4.92
C SER A 269 9.14 10.16 -3.61
N LEU A 270 7.93 10.54 -3.20
CA LEU A 270 7.23 10.02 -2.04
C LEU A 270 5.93 9.37 -2.49
N THR A 271 5.75 8.10 -2.15
CA THR A 271 4.49 7.39 -2.35
C THR A 271 3.69 7.48 -1.04
N ILE A 272 2.53 8.13 -1.10
CA ILE A 272 1.63 8.31 0.04
C ILE A 272 0.44 7.35 -0.09
N ALA A 273 0.14 6.63 0.99
CA ALA A 273 -1.00 5.74 1.09
C ALA A 273 -2.30 6.46 0.75
N ASN A 274 -3.12 5.87 -0.13
CA ASN A 274 -4.37 6.45 -0.64
C ASN A 274 -4.20 7.80 -1.36
N GLY A 275 -2.98 8.18 -1.75
CA GLY A 275 -2.72 9.36 -2.59
C GLY A 275 -3.15 9.14 -4.04
N SER A 276 -3.34 10.24 -4.79
CA SER A 276 -3.65 10.19 -6.23
C SER A 276 -2.47 9.79 -7.12
N GLY A 277 -1.28 9.61 -6.53
CA GLY A 277 -0.03 9.27 -7.20
C GLY A 277 1.19 9.66 -6.35
N PRO A 278 2.41 9.31 -6.79
CA PRO A 278 3.63 9.71 -6.10
C PRO A 278 3.84 11.23 -6.20
N LEU A 279 4.34 11.82 -5.12
CA LEU A 279 4.76 13.23 -5.08
C LEU A 279 6.24 13.29 -5.44
N SER A 280 6.59 14.02 -6.49
CA SER A 280 7.99 14.16 -6.93
C SER A 280 8.54 15.54 -6.57
N PHE A 281 9.78 15.56 -6.07
CA PHE A 281 10.45 16.77 -5.61
C PHE A 281 11.85 16.89 -6.20
N VAL A 282 12.23 18.11 -6.57
CA VAL A 282 13.60 18.47 -6.96
C VAL A 282 14.20 19.39 -5.91
N GLN A 283 15.34 19.02 -5.36
CA GLN A 283 16.04 19.76 -4.31
C GLN A 283 17.55 19.52 -4.39
N THR A 284 18.36 20.50 -4.00
CA THR A 284 19.83 20.35 -4.00
C THR A 284 20.35 19.44 -2.89
N ASP A 285 19.60 19.29 -1.80
CA ASP A 285 19.96 18.50 -0.62
C ASP A 285 19.02 17.29 -0.46
N CYS A 286 18.86 16.52 -1.54
CA CYS A 286 17.95 15.38 -1.57
C CYS A 286 18.35 14.29 -0.59
N ASP A 287 19.64 13.98 -0.46
CA ASP A 287 20.11 12.92 0.43
C ASP A 287 19.72 13.17 1.89
N ASN A 288 20.00 14.36 2.43
CA ASN A 288 19.64 14.68 3.82
C ASN A 288 18.12 14.73 4.04
N THR A 289 17.37 15.16 3.03
CA THR A 289 15.90 15.21 3.08
C THR A 289 15.34 13.81 3.11
N VAL A 290 15.75 12.95 2.18
CA VAL A 290 15.32 11.55 2.10
C VAL A 290 15.73 10.77 3.34
N GLN A 291 16.95 10.94 3.84
CA GLN A 291 17.39 10.31 5.08
C GLN A 291 16.54 10.72 6.28
N ALA A 292 16.16 12.00 6.39
CA ALA A 292 15.27 12.46 7.46
C ALA A 292 13.86 11.84 7.34
N ILE A 293 13.33 11.71 6.12
CA ILE A 293 12.01 11.10 5.88
C ILE A 293 12.04 9.58 6.16
N ILE A 294 13.09 8.88 5.70
CA ILE A 294 13.29 7.46 5.98
C ILE A 294 13.43 7.25 7.49
N HIS A 295 14.16 8.12 8.19
CA HIS A 295 14.32 8.03 9.63
C HIS A 295 13.00 8.06 10.39
N ILE A 296 12.11 9.01 10.08
CA ILE A 296 10.82 9.11 10.77
C ILE A 296 9.90 7.91 10.45
N ARG A 297 10.00 7.38 9.22
CA ARG A 297 9.25 6.19 8.81
C ARG A 297 9.74 4.96 9.57
N ASN A 298 11.04 4.69 9.55
CA ASN A 298 11.63 3.56 10.25
C ASN A 298 11.35 3.64 11.76
N ARG A 299 11.42 4.85 12.34
CA ARG A 299 11.07 5.08 13.75
C ARG A 299 9.59 4.74 14.02
N TRP A 300 8.67 5.10 13.12
CA TRP A 300 7.26 4.75 13.24
C TRP A 300 7.02 3.25 13.06
N GLU A 301 7.72 2.59 12.13
CA GLU A 301 7.64 1.14 11.92
C GLU A 301 8.14 0.38 13.16
N LEU A 302 9.27 0.80 13.74
CA LEU A 302 9.83 0.23 14.99
C LEU A 302 8.98 0.53 16.23
N SER A 303 8.14 1.57 16.19
CA SER A 303 7.24 1.90 17.31
C SER A 303 5.89 1.21 17.21
N GLN A 304 5.59 0.53 16.09
CA GLN A 304 4.42 -0.33 16.03
C GLN A 304 4.64 -1.54 16.95
N PRO A 305 3.67 -1.87 17.82
CA PRO A 305 3.73 -3.14 18.53
C PRO A 305 3.71 -4.27 17.48
N ASP A 306 4.50 -5.33 17.71
CA ASP A 306 4.67 -6.51 16.84
C ASP A 306 3.35 -7.26 16.49
N SER A 307 2.19 -6.72 16.87
CA SER A 307 0.86 -7.33 16.79
C SER A 307 -0.20 -6.54 16.01
N VAL A 308 0.10 -5.39 15.39
CA VAL A 308 -0.88 -4.74 14.51
C VAL A 308 -0.65 -5.22 13.08
N THR A 309 -1.23 -6.37 12.75
CA THR A 309 -1.51 -6.71 11.36
C THR A 309 -2.45 -5.64 10.81
N VAL A 310 -1.90 -4.59 10.20
CA VAL A 310 -2.67 -3.68 9.36
C VAL A 310 -3.23 -4.55 8.24
N HIS A 311 -4.46 -5.02 8.40
CA HIS A 311 -5.17 -5.67 7.31
C HIS A 311 -5.29 -4.63 6.20
N GLN A 312 -4.54 -4.83 5.11
CA GLN A 312 -4.69 -4.01 3.93
C GLN A 312 -6.17 -4.04 3.56
N LYS A 313 -6.82 -2.86 3.49
CA LYS A 313 -8.21 -2.77 3.05
C LYS A 313 -8.30 -3.44 1.69
N ILE A 314 -9.02 -4.56 1.63
CA ILE A 314 -9.22 -5.32 0.39
C ILE A 314 -9.90 -4.40 -0.61
N ARG A 315 -9.21 -4.07 -1.72
CA ARG A 315 -9.83 -3.23 -2.75
C ARG A 315 -10.84 -4.09 -3.50
N PRO A 316 -11.96 -3.52 -4.00
CA PRO A 316 -13.02 -4.30 -4.66
C PRO A 316 -12.53 -5.24 -5.78
N LYS A 317 -11.47 -4.85 -6.49
CA LYS A 317 -10.82 -5.66 -7.54
C LYS A 317 -10.05 -6.88 -6.99
N ASP A 318 -9.45 -6.78 -5.80
CA ASP A 318 -8.61 -7.82 -5.21
C ASP A 318 -9.47 -8.87 -4.45
N VAL A 319 -10.75 -8.55 -4.17
CA VAL A 319 -11.70 -9.39 -3.42
C VAL A 319 -11.76 -10.84 -3.92
N PRO A 320 -11.87 -11.13 -5.24
CA PRO A 320 -11.98 -12.52 -5.70
C PRO A 320 -10.72 -13.33 -5.40
N GLY A 321 -9.53 -12.76 -5.61
CA GLY A 321 -8.25 -13.43 -5.34
C GLY A 321 -8.04 -13.68 -3.85
N THR A 322 -8.31 -12.68 -3.00
CA THR A 322 -8.19 -12.79 -1.54
C THR A 322 -9.14 -13.86 -0.99
N LEU A 323 -10.41 -13.82 -1.37
CA LEU A 323 -11.40 -14.78 -0.88
C LEU A 323 -11.15 -16.19 -1.42
N LEU A 324 -10.65 -16.33 -2.66
CA LEU A 324 -10.28 -17.62 -3.21
C LEU A 324 -9.12 -18.27 -2.45
N ASN A 325 -8.06 -17.51 -2.14
CA ASN A 325 -6.96 -18.00 -1.32
C ASN A 325 -7.45 -18.38 0.09
N MET A 326 -8.31 -17.54 0.69
CA MET A 326 -8.94 -17.83 1.98
C MET A 326 -9.72 -19.14 1.95
N ALA A 327 -10.48 -19.41 0.89
CA ALA A 327 -11.23 -20.66 0.76
C ALA A 327 -10.30 -21.87 0.60
N LEU A 328 -9.33 -21.82 -0.33
CA LEU A 328 -8.44 -22.94 -0.62
C LEU A 328 -7.50 -23.28 0.55
N LEU A 329 -6.98 -22.28 1.25
CA LEU A 329 -6.12 -22.48 2.42
C LEU A 329 -6.89 -23.10 3.59
N ASN A 330 -8.08 -22.56 3.90
CA ASN A 330 -8.87 -23.02 5.03
C ASN A 330 -9.56 -24.39 4.80
N LEU A 331 -9.72 -24.80 3.53
CA LEU A 331 -10.07 -26.18 3.20
C LEU A 331 -9.03 -27.20 3.71
N GLY A 332 -7.79 -26.80 3.92
CA GLY A 332 -6.73 -27.62 4.50
C GLY A 332 -6.70 -27.66 6.03
N SER A 333 -7.60 -26.97 6.73
CA SER A 333 -7.56 -26.86 8.19
C SER A 333 -7.86 -28.20 8.88
N SER A 334 -7.28 -28.41 10.07
CA SER A 334 -7.67 -29.53 10.93
C SER A 334 -9.09 -29.41 11.49
N ASP A 335 -9.65 -28.19 11.59
CA ASP A 335 -11.02 -27.93 12.07
C ASP A 335 -12.06 -28.29 10.99
N PRO A 336 -12.91 -29.32 11.20
CA PRO A 336 -13.94 -29.72 10.24
C PRO A 336 -14.94 -28.60 9.93
N ASN A 337 -15.27 -27.75 10.92
CA ASN A 337 -16.22 -26.66 10.72
C ASN A 337 -15.64 -25.57 9.82
N LEU A 338 -14.35 -25.25 10.01
CA LEU A 338 -13.63 -24.30 9.17
C LEU A 338 -13.54 -24.80 7.73
N ARG A 339 -13.33 -26.10 7.52
CA ARG A 339 -13.34 -26.69 6.17
C ARG A 339 -14.71 -26.59 5.50
N SER A 340 -15.79 -26.96 6.20
CA SER A 340 -17.15 -26.82 5.65
C SER A 340 -17.49 -25.36 5.33
N ALA A 341 -17.09 -24.42 6.19
CA ALA A 341 -17.27 -22.99 5.94
C ALA A 341 -16.46 -22.51 4.72
N ALA A 342 -15.21 -22.97 4.57
CA ALA A 342 -14.35 -22.63 3.45
C ALA A 342 -14.86 -23.19 2.12
N TYR A 343 -15.45 -24.39 2.12
CA TYR A 343 -16.12 -24.96 0.95
C TYR A 343 -17.36 -24.18 0.54
N ASN A 344 -18.20 -23.79 1.52
CA ASN A 344 -19.37 -22.97 1.24
C ASN A 344 -18.96 -21.59 0.71
N LEU A 345 -17.88 -21.01 1.25
CA LEU A 345 -17.28 -19.80 0.71
C LEU A 345 -16.84 -20.01 -0.76
N LEU A 346 -16.16 -21.11 -1.08
CA LEU A 346 -15.79 -21.43 -2.46
C LEU A 346 -17.00 -21.56 -3.39
N CYS A 347 -18.09 -22.20 -2.94
CA CYS A 347 -19.36 -22.28 -3.67
C CYS A 347 -19.96 -20.88 -3.90
N ALA A 348 -20.01 -20.06 -2.86
CA ALA A 348 -20.53 -18.69 -2.95
C ALA A 348 -19.69 -17.82 -3.89
N LEU A 349 -18.36 -17.94 -3.84
CA LEU A 349 -17.45 -17.22 -4.72
C LEU A 349 -17.64 -17.59 -6.20
N THR A 350 -17.70 -18.88 -6.48
CA THR A 350 -17.90 -19.37 -7.85
C THR A 350 -19.24 -18.93 -8.41
N ALA A 351 -20.32 -18.98 -7.62
CA ALA A 351 -21.63 -18.48 -8.00
C ALA A 351 -21.67 -16.95 -8.19
N THR A 352 -21.07 -16.19 -7.27
CA THR A 352 -21.14 -14.71 -7.26
C THR A 352 -20.32 -14.08 -8.38
N PHE A 353 -19.11 -14.60 -8.62
CA PHE A 353 -18.20 -14.06 -9.64
C PHE A 353 -18.26 -14.82 -10.97
N GLY A 354 -19.11 -15.84 -11.08
CA GLY A 354 -19.27 -16.65 -12.29
C GLY A 354 -18.02 -17.45 -12.66
N LEU A 355 -17.24 -17.88 -11.67
CA LEU A 355 -16.00 -18.63 -11.90
C LEU A 355 -16.34 -20.03 -12.42
N LYS A 356 -15.76 -20.41 -13.55
CA LYS A 356 -16.12 -21.66 -14.24
C LYS A 356 -15.47 -22.88 -13.58
N ILE A 357 -16.19 -23.51 -12.65
CA ILE A 357 -15.84 -24.83 -12.10
C ILE A 357 -16.99 -25.79 -12.42
N GLU A 358 -16.90 -26.48 -13.55
CA GLU A 358 -17.98 -27.35 -14.03
C GLU A 358 -18.29 -28.50 -13.04
N GLY A 359 -19.53 -28.51 -12.53
CA GLY A 359 -20.20 -29.69 -11.94
C GLY A 359 -19.62 -30.27 -10.64
N GLN A 360 -18.69 -29.58 -9.97
CA GLN A 360 -17.97 -30.13 -8.80
C GLN A 360 -18.33 -29.49 -7.45
N LEU A 361 -18.99 -28.34 -7.47
CA LEU A 361 -19.30 -27.59 -6.25
C LEU A 361 -20.81 -27.42 -6.14
N LEU A 362 -21.35 -27.81 -4.99
CA LEU A 362 -22.74 -27.62 -4.65
C LEU A 362 -22.83 -27.26 -3.17
N GLU A 363 -23.43 -26.12 -2.87
CA GLU A 363 -23.71 -25.74 -1.49
C GLU A 363 -24.75 -26.71 -0.91
N THR A 364 -24.41 -27.40 0.17
CA THR A 364 -25.30 -28.38 0.81
C THR A 364 -25.06 -28.37 2.32
N SER A 365 -26.15 -28.32 3.09
CA SER A 365 -26.10 -28.40 4.54
C SER A 365 -25.69 -29.81 4.98
N GLY A 366 -24.73 -29.90 5.91
CA GLY A 366 -24.26 -31.18 6.45
C GLY A 366 -23.19 -31.91 5.63
N LEU A 367 -22.62 -31.28 4.60
CA LEU A 367 -21.51 -31.86 3.84
C LEU A 367 -20.26 -32.07 4.73
N CYS A 368 -19.79 -33.31 4.78
CA CYS A 368 -18.56 -33.67 5.48
C CYS A 368 -17.37 -33.58 4.51
N ILE A 369 -16.40 -32.75 4.86
CA ILE A 369 -15.13 -32.64 4.12
C ILE A 369 -14.09 -33.49 4.86
N PRO A 370 -13.33 -34.36 4.19
CA PRO A 370 -12.27 -35.17 4.82
C PRO A 370 -10.97 -34.36 4.99
N SER A 371 -10.17 -34.66 6.02
CA SER A 371 -8.95 -33.87 6.30
C SER A 371 -7.87 -34.07 5.24
N ASN A 372 -7.89 -35.23 4.57
CA ASN A 372 -7.09 -35.50 3.40
C ASN A 372 -7.84 -35.10 2.12
N ASN A 373 -7.89 -33.81 1.83
CA ASN A 373 -8.58 -33.24 0.66
C ASN A 373 -7.64 -32.45 -0.27
N THR A 374 -6.32 -32.55 -0.09
CA THR A 374 -5.31 -31.84 -0.91
C THR A 374 -5.49 -32.08 -2.41
N ILE A 375 -5.80 -33.31 -2.82
CA ILE A 375 -6.04 -33.65 -4.24
C ILE A 375 -7.25 -32.88 -4.79
N PHE A 376 -8.32 -32.76 -4.01
CA PHE A 376 -9.49 -31.98 -4.39
C PHE A 376 -9.15 -30.50 -4.52
N ILE A 377 -8.48 -29.91 -3.51
CA ILE A 377 -8.09 -28.50 -3.51
C ILE A 377 -7.22 -28.17 -4.73
N LYS A 378 -6.23 -29.02 -5.02
CA LYS A 378 -5.36 -28.89 -6.18
C LYS A 378 -6.13 -28.96 -7.49
N SER A 379 -7.02 -29.96 -7.66
CA SER A 379 -7.82 -30.12 -8.88
C SER A 379 -8.73 -28.91 -9.14
N VAL A 380 -9.34 -28.36 -8.08
CA VAL A 380 -10.11 -27.12 -8.15
C VAL A 380 -9.24 -25.95 -8.61
N SER A 381 -8.05 -25.79 -8.01
CA SER A 381 -7.13 -24.71 -8.36
C SER A 381 -6.63 -24.81 -9.81
N GLU A 382 -6.33 -26.01 -10.31
CA GLU A 382 -5.91 -26.24 -11.70
C GLU A 382 -6.99 -25.81 -12.71
N LYS A 383 -8.26 -26.14 -12.44
CA LYS A 383 -9.39 -25.70 -13.27
C LYS A 383 -9.56 -24.18 -13.25
N LEU A 384 -9.45 -23.57 -12.07
CA LEU A 384 -9.54 -22.12 -11.92
C LEU A 384 -8.38 -21.40 -12.63
N ALA A 385 -7.14 -21.88 -12.47
CA ALA A 385 -5.99 -21.31 -13.17
C ALA A 385 -6.16 -21.38 -14.69
N THR A 386 -6.78 -22.45 -15.21
CA THR A 386 -7.03 -22.64 -16.64
C THR A 386 -8.14 -21.70 -17.15
N ASN A 387 -9.25 -21.62 -16.41
CA ASN A 387 -10.46 -20.92 -16.84
C ASN A 387 -10.46 -19.42 -16.52
N GLU A 388 -9.81 -19.02 -15.42
CA GLU A 388 -9.82 -17.66 -14.88
C GLU A 388 -8.40 -17.05 -14.75
N PRO A 389 -7.59 -17.04 -15.82
CA PRO A 389 -6.18 -16.60 -15.79
C PRO A 389 -6.01 -15.11 -15.43
N HIS A 390 -7.06 -14.30 -15.55
CA HIS A 390 -7.04 -12.88 -15.21
C HIS A 390 -6.82 -12.63 -13.71
N LEU A 391 -7.16 -13.60 -12.84
CA LEU A 391 -6.98 -13.51 -11.38
C LEU A 391 -5.56 -13.82 -10.91
N THR A 392 -4.68 -14.29 -11.81
CA THR A 392 -3.36 -14.85 -11.45
C THR A 392 -2.53 -13.93 -10.54
N LEU A 393 -2.37 -12.66 -10.90
CA LEU A 393 -1.49 -11.76 -10.15
C LEU A 393 -2.00 -11.48 -8.73
N GLU A 394 -3.32 -11.32 -8.58
CA GLU A 394 -3.96 -11.04 -7.29
C GLU A 394 -4.00 -12.30 -6.43
N PHE A 395 -4.31 -13.45 -7.03
CA PHE A 395 -4.29 -14.73 -6.33
C PHE A 395 -2.90 -15.09 -5.81
N LEU A 396 -1.85 -14.95 -6.64
CA LEU A 396 -0.48 -15.23 -6.21
C LEU A 396 0.00 -14.29 -5.10
N GLU A 397 -0.36 -13.00 -5.15
CA GLU A 397 -0.05 -12.03 -4.09
C GLU A 397 -0.60 -12.49 -2.73
N GLU A 398 -1.85 -12.94 -2.73
CA GLU A 398 -2.56 -13.42 -1.54
C GLU A 398 -2.02 -14.77 -1.06
N CYS A 399 -1.67 -15.66 -1.98
CA CYS A 399 -1.00 -16.91 -1.65
C CYS A 399 0.32 -16.67 -0.92
N ILE A 400 1.16 -15.75 -1.41
CA ILE A 400 2.44 -15.40 -0.80
C ILE A 400 2.23 -14.80 0.59
N GLN A 401 1.22 -13.92 0.74
CA GLN A 401 0.91 -13.33 2.04
C GLN A 401 0.37 -14.36 3.04
N GLY A 402 -0.54 -15.22 2.61
CA GLY A 402 -1.09 -16.32 3.41
C GLY A 402 -0.03 -17.36 3.79
N PHE A 403 0.94 -17.61 2.91
CA PHE A 403 2.04 -18.54 3.15
C PHE A 403 2.85 -18.15 4.39
N ARG A 404 3.24 -16.87 4.51
CA ARG A 404 4.10 -16.36 5.60
C ARG A 404 3.50 -16.56 6.99
N VAL A 405 2.18 -16.50 7.10
CA VAL A 405 1.45 -16.61 8.37
C VAL A 405 0.89 -18.00 8.64
N SER A 406 1.12 -18.95 7.73
CA SER A 406 0.62 -20.33 7.83
C SER A 406 1.57 -21.25 8.59
N ASN A 407 1.06 -22.37 9.11
CA ASN A 407 1.89 -23.46 9.63
C ASN A 407 2.49 -24.29 8.47
N ILE A 408 3.43 -25.18 8.77
CA ILE A 408 4.17 -25.98 7.77
C ILE A 408 3.24 -26.81 6.87
N GLU A 409 2.23 -27.46 7.45
CA GLU A 409 1.26 -28.30 6.70
C GLU A 409 0.49 -27.46 5.67
N LEU A 410 -0.01 -26.30 6.09
CA LEU A 410 -0.72 -25.36 5.23
C LEU A 410 0.21 -24.68 4.21
N LYS A 411 1.49 -24.47 4.54
CA LYS A 411 2.50 -24.00 3.58
C LYS A 411 2.70 -25.01 2.45
N HIS A 412 2.79 -26.32 2.75
CA HIS A 412 2.85 -27.35 1.72
C HIS A 412 1.58 -27.37 0.83
N LEU A 413 0.41 -27.27 1.45
CA LEU A 413 -0.86 -27.16 0.70
C LEU A 413 -0.88 -25.91 -0.20
N CYS A 414 -0.41 -24.77 0.32
CA CYS A 414 -0.31 -23.52 -0.42
C CYS A 414 0.54 -23.67 -1.68
N LEU A 415 1.68 -24.37 -1.61
CA LEU A 415 2.47 -24.68 -2.80
C LEU A 415 1.67 -25.52 -3.81
N GLU A 416 0.94 -26.55 -3.36
CA GLU A 416 0.17 -27.41 -4.27
C GLU A 416 -0.91 -26.66 -5.05
N TYR A 417 -1.64 -25.74 -4.41
CA TYR A 417 -2.68 -24.98 -5.12
C TYR A 417 -2.16 -23.70 -5.79
N MET A 418 -1.02 -23.15 -5.39
CA MET A 418 -0.40 -21.97 -6.02
C MET A 418 0.29 -22.33 -7.34
N THR A 419 0.96 -23.48 -7.40
CA THR A 419 1.76 -23.92 -8.57
C THR A 419 1.02 -23.81 -9.92
N PRO A 420 -0.25 -24.25 -10.07
CA PRO A 420 -0.98 -24.16 -11.35
C PRO A 420 -1.06 -22.75 -11.95
N TRP A 421 -1.02 -21.72 -11.11
CA TRP A 421 -1.14 -20.32 -11.51
C TRP A 421 0.17 -19.72 -12.03
N LEU A 422 1.31 -20.30 -11.69
CA LEU A 422 2.63 -19.77 -12.07
C LEU A 422 2.81 -19.75 -13.59
N ALA A 423 2.25 -20.73 -14.31
CA ALA A 423 2.32 -20.80 -15.76
C ALA A 423 1.60 -19.62 -16.45
N ASN A 424 0.58 -19.04 -15.80
CA ASN A 424 -0.14 -17.90 -16.36
C ASN A 424 0.66 -16.60 -16.34
N LEU A 425 1.79 -16.52 -15.61
CA LEU A 425 2.64 -15.33 -15.57
C LEU A 425 3.09 -14.90 -16.98
N VAL A 426 3.30 -15.84 -17.90
CA VAL A 426 3.67 -15.56 -19.31
C VAL A 426 2.68 -14.64 -20.02
N ARG A 427 1.40 -14.69 -19.64
CA ARG A 427 0.35 -13.86 -20.25
C ARG A 427 0.56 -12.37 -19.97
N PHE A 428 1.31 -12.04 -18.93
CA PHE A 428 1.61 -10.67 -18.50
C PHE A 428 2.98 -10.18 -19.00
N CYS A 429 3.67 -10.94 -19.84
CA CYS A 429 4.96 -10.56 -20.43
C CYS A 429 4.86 -9.80 -21.77
N LYS A 430 3.67 -9.72 -22.39
CA LYS A 430 3.54 -9.16 -23.75
C LYS A 430 3.67 -7.62 -23.77
N PRO A 431 4.43 -7.03 -24.72
CA PRO A 431 4.70 -5.59 -24.79
C PRO A 431 3.55 -4.74 -25.36
N SER A 432 2.39 -5.34 -25.68
CA SER A 432 1.24 -4.62 -26.21
C SER A 432 0.33 -4.20 -25.05
N ASP A 433 0.47 -2.93 -24.64
CA ASP A 433 -0.39 -2.19 -23.70
C ASP A 433 -0.51 -2.76 -22.26
N GLU A 434 0.42 -2.33 -21.40
CA GLU A 434 0.20 -1.85 -20.01
C GLU A 434 1.48 -2.03 -19.18
N SER A 435 2.29 -0.97 -19.06
CA SER A 435 3.47 -0.90 -18.17
C SER A 435 3.16 -1.31 -16.73
N LYS A 436 1.89 -1.21 -16.32
CA LYS A 436 1.39 -1.57 -14.99
C LYS A 436 1.35 -3.08 -14.73
N HIS A 437 0.98 -3.91 -15.71
CA HIS A 437 0.97 -5.37 -15.53
C HIS A 437 2.38 -5.94 -15.46
N GLN A 438 3.30 -5.40 -16.26
CA GLN A 438 4.71 -5.77 -16.21
C GLN A 438 5.35 -5.38 -14.86
N GLN A 439 5.02 -4.19 -14.33
CA GLN A 439 5.44 -3.77 -12.99
C GLN A 439 4.90 -4.69 -11.89
N LYS A 440 3.60 -5.05 -11.94
CA LYS A 440 2.99 -5.99 -10.98
C LYS A 440 3.61 -7.39 -11.06
N MET A 441 3.87 -7.91 -12.25
CA MET A 441 4.54 -9.19 -12.42
C MET A 441 5.96 -9.15 -11.84
N GLY A 442 6.73 -8.09 -12.13
CA GLY A 442 8.05 -7.89 -11.52
C GLY A 442 7.99 -7.81 -10.00
N HIS A 443 6.91 -7.26 -9.44
CA HIS A 443 6.65 -7.25 -8.00
C HIS A 443 6.37 -8.66 -7.45
N ILE A 444 5.55 -9.47 -8.12
CA ILE A 444 5.33 -10.88 -7.75
C ILE A 444 6.63 -11.68 -7.76
N LEU A 445 7.46 -11.53 -8.80
CA LEU A 445 8.76 -12.21 -8.88
C LEU A 445 9.68 -11.81 -7.72
N LYS A 446 9.75 -10.51 -7.39
CA LYS A 446 10.50 -10.03 -6.22
C LYS A 446 10.00 -10.65 -4.92
N LYS A 447 8.68 -10.79 -4.76
CA LYS A 447 8.08 -11.41 -3.58
C LYS A 447 8.35 -12.91 -3.50
N LEU A 448 8.31 -13.64 -4.61
CA LEU A 448 8.70 -15.06 -4.65
C LEU A 448 10.19 -15.25 -4.31
N ILE A 449 11.06 -14.34 -4.79
CA ILE A 449 12.48 -14.32 -4.41
C ILE A 449 12.62 -14.10 -2.90
N LEU A 450 11.94 -13.10 -2.34
CA LEU A 450 11.94 -12.85 -0.89
C LEU A 450 11.43 -14.04 -0.09
N LEU A 451 10.34 -14.66 -0.54
CA LEU A 451 9.79 -15.87 0.07
C LEU A 451 10.84 -16.99 0.10
N THR A 452 11.59 -17.17 -0.99
CA THR A 452 12.67 -18.17 -1.09
C THR A 452 13.80 -17.91 -0.11
N ILE A 453 14.09 -16.64 0.21
CA ILE A 453 15.18 -16.24 1.11
C ILE A 453 14.74 -16.37 2.58
N GLU A 454 13.51 -15.96 2.88
CA GLU A 454 13.00 -15.86 4.25
C GLU A 454 12.52 -17.21 4.80
N GLU A 455 11.95 -18.07 3.96
CA GLU A 455 11.32 -19.33 4.37
C GLU A 455 12.30 -20.51 4.37
N VAL A 456 13.27 -20.47 5.31
CA VAL A 456 14.38 -21.44 5.39
C VAL A 456 13.90 -22.90 5.50
N GLU A 457 12.87 -23.18 6.30
CA GLU A 457 12.33 -24.54 6.49
C GLU A 457 11.64 -25.08 5.23
N MET A 458 11.07 -24.19 4.42
CA MET A 458 10.35 -24.56 3.19
C MET A 458 11.23 -24.46 1.95
N TYR A 459 12.51 -24.13 2.09
CA TYR A 459 13.42 -23.83 0.99
C TYR A 459 13.42 -24.88 -0.14
N PRO A 460 13.57 -26.20 0.14
CA PRO A 460 13.57 -27.21 -0.92
C PRO A 460 12.21 -27.34 -1.62
N SER A 461 11.12 -27.15 -0.86
CA SER A 461 9.77 -27.24 -1.40
C SER A 461 9.44 -26.05 -2.30
N ILE A 462 9.87 -24.85 -1.91
CA ILE A 462 9.75 -23.62 -2.71
C ILE A 462 10.53 -23.78 -4.02
N GLN A 463 11.77 -24.24 -3.96
CA GLN A 463 12.58 -24.51 -5.14
C GLN A 463 11.89 -25.46 -6.13
N ALA A 464 11.46 -26.62 -5.65
CA ALA A 464 10.83 -27.62 -6.51
C ALA A 464 9.48 -27.15 -7.08
N LYS A 465 8.62 -26.53 -6.26
CA LYS A 465 7.23 -26.23 -6.62
C LYS A 465 7.05 -24.88 -7.32
N ILE A 466 7.85 -23.88 -6.97
CA ILE A 466 7.79 -22.55 -7.59
C ILE A 466 8.77 -22.48 -8.76
N TRP A 467 10.07 -22.58 -8.48
CA TRP A 467 11.10 -22.32 -9.48
C TRP A 467 11.20 -23.44 -10.52
N GLY A 468 11.03 -24.70 -10.11
CA GLY A 468 10.93 -25.83 -11.05
C GLY A 468 9.74 -25.71 -12.01
N SER A 469 8.59 -25.20 -11.53
CA SER A 469 7.40 -24.97 -12.35
C SER A 469 7.56 -23.77 -13.28
N ILE A 470 8.14 -22.66 -12.80
CA ILE A 470 8.47 -21.50 -13.64
C ILE A 470 9.49 -21.88 -14.72
N GLY A 471 10.44 -22.78 -14.42
CA GLY A 471 11.41 -23.31 -15.37
C GLY A 471 10.78 -24.04 -16.56
N GLN A 472 9.54 -24.54 -16.42
CA GLN A 472 8.78 -25.17 -17.52
C GLN A 472 8.23 -24.15 -18.53
N VAL A 473 8.33 -22.85 -18.25
CA VAL A 473 7.79 -21.76 -19.08
C VAL A 473 8.95 -20.97 -19.71
N PRO A 474 9.37 -21.30 -20.95
CA PRO A 474 10.56 -20.73 -21.59
C PRO A 474 10.59 -19.20 -21.61
N GLU A 475 9.44 -18.57 -21.81
CA GLU A 475 9.26 -17.12 -21.95
C GLU A 475 9.59 -16.36 -20.65
N LEU A 476 9.47 -17.02 -19.49
CA LEU A 476 9.74 -16.40 -18.18
C LEU A 476 11.22 -16.46 -17.79
N ILE A 477 11.98 -17.40 -18.37
CA ILE A 477 13.34 -17.73 -17.93
C ILE A 477 14.26 -16.51 -17.96
N ASP A 478 14.19 -15.70 -19.02
CA ASP A 478 15.07 -14.53 -19.16
C ASP A 478 14.85 -13.51 -18.06
N MET A 479 13.58 -13.20 -17.79
CA MET A 479 13.16 -12.24 -16.77
C MET A 479 13.52 -12.71 -15.36
N VAL A 480 13.35 -14.00 -15.08
CA VAL A 480 13.68 -14.60 -13.78
C VAL A 480 15.18 -14.61 -13.56
N LEU A 481 15.97 -15.02 -14.55
CA LEU A 481 17.44 -14.97 -14.47
C LEU A 481 17.94 -13.55 -14.26
N ASP A 482 17.39 -12.56 -14.97
CA ASP A 482 17.75 -11.15 -14.77
C ASP A 482 17.39 -10.69 -13.34
N SER A 483 16.27 -11.16 -12.80
CA SER A 483 15.86 -10.85 -11.42
C SER A 483 16.79 -11.47 -10.38
N PHE A 484 17.22 -12.72 -10.58
CA PHE A 484 18.19 -13.41 -9.71
C PHE A 484 19.56 -12.73 -9.73
N ILE A 485 20.07 -12.41 -10.93
CA ILE A 485 21.36 -11.74 -11.10
C ILE A 485 21.30 -10.34 -10.49
N HIS A 486 20.26 -9.55 -10.78
CA HIS A 486 20.08 -8.23 -10.19
C HIS A 486 20.01 -8.26 -8.65
N ARG A 487 19.31 -9.25 -8.08
CA ARG A 487 19.27 -9.45 -6.63
C ARG A 487 20.64 -9.80 -6.05
N SER A 488 21.42 -10.60 -6.78
CA SER A 488 22.79 -10.99 -6.41
C SER A 488 23.71 -9.76 -6.43
N MET A 489 23.68 -8.96 -7.51
CA MET A 489 24.47 -7.73 -7.65
C MET A 489 24.20 -6.74 -6.51
N LYS A 490 22.92 -6.49 -6.20
CA LYS A 490 22.54 -5.57 -5.10
C LYS A 490 23.03 -6.01 -3.72
N SER A 491 23.25 -7.31 -3.51
CA SER A 491 23.68 -7.85 -2.23
C SER A 491 25.20 -7.91 -2.08
N GLY A 492 25.94 -7.72 -3.18
CA GLY A 492 27.40 -7.75 -3.22
C GLY A 492 28.01 -9.15 -3.37
N LEU A 493 29.20 -9.20 -3.97
CA LEU A 493 29.97 -10.42 -4.16
C LEU A 493 30.30 -11.09 -2.81
N GLY A 494 30.11 -12.41 -2.72
CA GLY A 494 30.39 -13.19 -1.50
C GLY A 494 29.26 -13.17 -0.45
N SER A 495 28.15 -12.49 -0.73
CA SER A 495 26.93 -12.56 0.10
C SER A 495 26.30 -13.97 0.04
N PRO A 496 25.72 -14.49 1.14
CA PRO A 496 24.91 -15.71 1.13
C PRO A 496 23.78 -15.67 0.09
N MET A 497 23.28 -14.47 -0.23
CA MET A 497 22.26 -14.26 -1.26
C MET A 497 22.70 -14.81 -2.63
N VAL A 498 23.97 -14.63 -3.01
CA VAL A 498 24.48 -15.08 -4.30
C VAL A 498 24.39 -16.61 -4.39
N GLU A 499 24.73 -17.31 -3.31
CA GLU A 499 24.65 -18.77 -3.22
C GLU A 499 23.19 -19.23 -3.30
N ILE A 500 22.28 -18.60 -2.53
CA ILE A 500 20.85 -18.92 -2.55
C ILE A 500 20.26 -18.76 -3.96
N MET A 501 20.59 -17.67 -4.66
CA MET A 501 20.07 -17.43 -6.01
C MET A 501 20.70 -18.35 -7.07
N ALA A 502 22.00 -18.63 -6.95
CA ALA A 502 22.69 -19.57 -7.83
C ALA A 502 22.16 -21.00 -7.67
N ASP A 503 21.93 -21.45 -6.44
CA ASP A 503 21.32 -22.75 -6.13
C ASP A 503 19.86 -22.81 -6.63
N THR A 504 19.09 -21.75 -6.42
CA THR A 504 17.71 -21.65 -6.92
C THR A 504 17.65 -21.69 -8.46
N ALA A 505 18.69 -21.19 -9.15
CA ALA A 505 18.79 -21.29 -10.61
C ALA A 505 18.91 -22.75 -11.10
N VAL A 506 19.42 -23.67 -10.27
CA VAL A 506 19.44 -25.12 -10.56
C VAL A 506 18.01 -25.67 -10.62
N ALA A 507 17.16 -25.28 -9.66
CA ALA A 507 15.74 -25.64 -9.67
C ALA A 507 15.02 -25.05 -10.90
N LEU A 508 15.33 -23.80 -11.28
CA LEU A 508 14.82 -23.19 -12.51
C LEU A 508 15.27 -23.98 -13.76
N ALA A 509 16.49 -24.51 -13.77
CA ALA A 509 17.04 -25.26 -14.89
C ALA A 509 16.45 -26.67 -15.03
N SER A 510 15.89 -27.26 -13.98
CA SER A 510 15.52 -28.68 -13.95
C SER A 510 14.56 -29.11 -15.07
N ALA A 511 13.68 -28.20 -15.49
CA ALA A 511 12.71 -28.45 -16.56
C ALA A 511 13.20 -28.03 -17.96
N ASN A 512 14.21 -27.14 -18.05
CA ASN A 512 14.64 -26.55 -19.31
C ASN A 512 16.15 -26.26 -19.33
N VAL A 513 16.92 -27.31 -19.05
CA VAL A 513 18.39 -27.29 -18.91
C VAL A 513 19.06 -26.56 -20.07
N GLN A 514 18.70 -26.89 -21.31
CA GLN A 514 19.34 -26.34 -22.51
C GLN A 514 19.17 -24.83 -22.61
N LEU A 515 17.95 -24.32 -22.33
CA LEU A 515 17.66 -22.90 -22.43
C LEU A 515 18.33 -22.12 -21.32
N VAL A 516 18.24 -22.58 -20.07
CA VAL A 516 18.88 -21.92 -18.92
C VAL A 516 20.40 -21.91 -19.10
N ALA A 517 21.02 -23.04 -19.45
CA ALA A 517 22.45 -23.14 -19.72
C ALA A 517 22.89 -22.14 -20.79
N LYS A 518 22.25 -22.15 -21.97
CA LYS A 518 22.54 -21.22 -23.06
C LYS A 518 22.43 -19.75 -22.61
N LYS A 519 21.43 -19.44 -21.81
CA LYS A 519 21.15 -18.08 -21.31
C LYS A 519 22.19 -17.61 -20.27
N VAL A 520 22.62 -18.46 -19.34
CA VAL A 520 23.64 -18.10 -18.33
C VAL A 520 25.03 -18.02 -18.96
N ILE A 521 25.42 -19.02 -19.77
CA ILE A 521 26.70 -19.05 -20.49
C ILE A 521 26.80 -17.85 -21.43
N GLY A 522 25.74 -17.57 -22.20
CA GLY A 522 25.70 -16.43 -23.11
C GLY A 522 25.82 -15.08 -22.39
N ARG A 523 25.27 -14.92 -21.18
CA ARG A 523 25.48 -13.71 -20.37
C ARG A 523 26.95 -13.57 -19.96
N LEU A 524 27.59 -14.65 -19.48
CA LEU A 524 29.01 -14.59 -19.09
C LEU A 524 29.92 -14.27 -20.28
N CYS A 525 29.74 -14.93 -21.42
CA CYS A 525 30.51 -14.64 -22.62
C CYS A 525 30.39 -13.16 -23.03
N ARG A 526 29.18 -12.59 -23.03
CA ARG A 526 28.98 -11.18 -23.36
C ARG A 526 29.69 -10.22 -22.40
N VAL A 527 29.71 -10.54 -21.11
CA VAL A 527 30.39 -9.70 -20.12
C VAL A 527 31.92 -9.82 -20.27
N LEU A 528 32.43 -11.03 -20.53
CA LEU A 528 33.85 -11.24 -20.85
C LEU A 528 34.26 -10.50 -22.13
N ASP A 529 33.46 -10.55 -23.20
CA ASP A 529 33.74 -9.84 -24.45
C ASP A 529 33.84 -8.32 -24.24
N LYS A 530 33.02 -7.76 -23.34
CA LYS A 530 33.09 -6.33 -22.97
C LYS A 530 34.37 -5.94 -22.26
N THR A 531 35.10 -6.87 -21.66
CA THR A 531 36.40 -6.55 -21.02
C THR A 531 37.47 -6.18 -22.05
N CYS A 532 37.30 -6.60 -23.30
CA CYS A 532 38.22 -6.29 -24.39
C CYS A 532 38.19 -4.81 -24.81
N THR A 533 37.11 -4.07 -24.52
CA THR A 533 36.98 -2.66 -24.91
C THR A 533 37.67 -1.71 -23.94
N SER A 534 37.89 -2.12 -22.68
CA SER A 534 38.59 -1.36 -21.65
C SER A 534 39.52 -2.28 -20.84
N PRO A 535 40.61 -2.80 -21.45
CA PRO A 535 41.45 -3.79 -20.82
C PRO A 535 42.12 -3.23 -19.57
N THR A 536 42.21 -4.08 -18.54
CA THR A 536 42.90 -3.81 -17.27
C THR A 536 44.00 -4.85 -17.09
N PRO A 537 45.07 -4.57 -16.31
CA PRO A 537 46.18 -5.51 -16.15
C PRO A 537 45.78 -6.79 -15.41
N LEU A 538 44.76 -6.72 -14.54
CA LEU A 538 44.14 -7.87 -13.90
C LEU A 538 42.63 -7.82 -14.11
N LEU A 539 42.02 -8.95 -14.49
CA LEU A 539 40.58 -9.02 -14.76
C LEU A 539 39.72 -8.58 -13.56
N GLU A 540 40.20 -8.83 -12.35
CA GLU A 540 39.54 -8.42 -11.09
C GLU A 540 39.48 -6.92 -10.84
N GLN A 541 40.26 -6.13 -11.59
CA GLN A 541 40.23 -4.67 -11.52
C GLN A 541 39.24 -4.07 -12.53
N HIS A 542 38.64 -4.88 -13.39
CA HIS A 542 37.68 -4.41 -14.39
C HIS A 542 36.34 -4.05 -13.75
N MET A 543 35.68 -3.00 -14.22
CA MET A 543 34.37 -2.55 -13.70
C MET A 543 33.24 -3.59 -13.78
N MET A 544 33.40 -4.60 -14.65
CA MET A 544 32.45 -5.71 -14.83
C MET A 544 32.84 -6.96 -14.01
N TRP A 545 33.84 -6.87 -13.13
CA TRP A 545 34.34 -8.02 -12.39
C TRP A 545 33.25 -8.67 -11.53
N ASP A 546 32.42 -7.87 -10.86
CA ASP A 546 31.36 -8.39 -10.00
C ASP A 546 30.33 -9.20 -10.81
N ASP A 547 29.93 -8.72 -11.98
CA ASP A 547 29.06 -9.44 -12.92
C ASP A 547 29.68 -10.78 -13.34
N ILE A 548 30.97 -10.78 -13.69
CA ILE A 548 31.73 -11.97 -14.09
C ILE A 548 31.77 -12.97 -12.94
N ALA A 549 32.11 -12.52 -11.74
CA ALA A 549 32.27 -13.36 -10.58
C ALA A 549 30.93 -13.97 -10.12
N ILE A 550 29.84 -13.19 -10.16
CA ILE A 550 28.49 -13.70 -9.88
C ILE A 550 28.06 -14.72 -10.93
N LEU A 551 28.24 -14.45 -12.22
CA LEU A 551 27.88 -15.40 -13.28
C LEU A 551 28.71 -16.69 -13.19
N ALA A 552 29.98 -16.60 -12.81
CA ALA A 552 30.82 -17.78 -12.58
C ALA A 552 30.31 -18.64 -11.39
N ARG A 553 29.76 -18.02 -10.33
CA ARG A 553 29.10 -18.77 -9.25
C ARG A 553 27.85 -19.50 -9.74
N TYR A 554 27.05 -18.89 -10.61
CA TYR A 554 25.90 -19.55 -11.21
C TYR A 554 26.32 -20.73 -12.09
N LEU A 555 27.38 -20.58 -12.90
CA LEU A 555 27.93 -21.69 -13.66
C LEU A 555 28.41 -22.83 -12.76
N LEU A 556 29.07 -22.53 -11.64
CA LEU A 556 29.47 -23.56 -10.69
C LEU A 556 28.26 -24.36 -10.18
N MET A 557 27.20 -23.70 -9.71
CA MET A 557 26.01 -24.41 -9.20
C MET A 557 25.31 -25.23 -10.29
N LEU A 558 25.15 -24.64 -11.48
CA LEU A 558 24.54 -25.32 -12.63
C LEU A 558 25.41 -26.45 -13.22
N SER A 559 26.71 -26.48 -12.93
CA SER A 559 27.60 -27.50 -13.49
C SER A 559 27.39 -28.90 -12.89
N PHE A 560 26.76 -28.99 -11.71
CA PHE A 560 26.39 -30.26 -11.11
C PHE A 560 25.21 -30.91 -11.85
N ASN A 561 25.19 -32.25 -11.91
CA ASN A 561 24.17 -33.03 -12.60
C ASN A 561 23.90 -32.59 -14.06
N ASN A 562 24.93 -32.05 -14.73
CA ASN A 562 24.90 -31.60 -16.12
C ASN A 562 23.80 -30.56 -16.46
N CYS A 563 23.42 -29.69 -15.50
CA CYS A 563 22.48 -28.59 -15.77
C CYS A 563 23.04 -27.48 -16.69
N LEU A 564 24.29 -27.63 -17.16
CA LEU A 564 24.89 -26.78 -18.20
C LEU A 564 24.88 -27.40 -19.61
N ASP A 565 24.36 -28.62 -19.80
CA ASP A 565 24.49 -29.37 -21.06
C ASP A 565 25.93 -29.29 -21.60
N VAL A 566 26.86 -29.81 -20.76
CA VAL A 566 28.30 -29.59 -20.87
C VAL A 566 28.85 -30.02 -22.23
N ALA A 567 28.37 -31.14 -22.77
CA ALA A 567 28.83 -31.65 -24.06
C ALA A 567 28.57 -30.65 -25.21
N ARG A 568 27.41 -29.97 -25.21
CA ARG A 568 27.07 -29.00 -26.26
C ARG A 568 27.72 -27.64 -26.05
N HIS A 569 27.95 -27.24 -24.80
CA HIS A 569 28.50 -25.93 -24.46
C HIS A 569 30.00 -25.94 -24.12
N LEU A 570 30.68 -27.08 -24.32
CA LEU A 570 32.07 -27.30 -23.90
C LEU A 570 33.04 -26.18 -24.34
N PRO A 571 33.03 -25.70 -25.60
CA PRO A 571 33.96 -24.64 -26.02
C PRO A 571 33.78 -23.34 -25.24
N TYR A 572 32.53 -22.95 -24.97
CA TYR A 572 32.20 -21.72 -24.23
C TYR A 572 32.57 -21.85 -22.75
N LEU A 573 32.33 -23.02 -22.16
CA LEU A 573 32.71 -23.29 -20.77
C LEU A 573 34.24 -23.28 -20.59
N PHE A 574 34.99 -23.88 -21.52
CA PHE A 574 36.45 -23.83 -21.49
C PHE A 574 37.00 -22.42 -21.72
N HIS A 575 36.37 -21.64 -22.60
CA HIS A 575 36.71 -20.23 -22.76
C HIS A 575 36.54 -19.45 -21.45
N SER A 576 35.40 -19.59 -20.77
CA SER A 576 35.17 -18.96 -19.46
C SER A 576 36.17 -19.44 -18.40
N VAL A 577 36.44 -20.74 -18.32
CA VAL A 577 37.46 -21.28 -17.39
C VAL A 577 38.83 -20.67 -17.67
N SER A 578 39.24 -20.60 -18.94
CA SER A 578 40.55 -20.09 -19.34
C SER A 578 40.70 -18.61 -19.03
N ALA A 579 39.63 -17.82 -19.17
CA ALA A 579 39.61 -16.40 -18.82
C ALA A 579 39.65 -16.17 -17.29
N LEU A 580 39.09 -17.09 -16.50
CA LEU A 580 38.95 -16.94 -15.05
C LEU A 580 40.02 -17.68 -14.24
N VAL A 581 40.83 -18.51 -14.88
CA VAL A 581 41.88 -19.25 -14.20
C VAL A 581 42.83 -18.27 -13.50
N CYS A 582 43.20 -18.58 -12.27
CA CYS A 582 44.07 -17.75 -11.42
C CYS A 582 43.56 -16.33 -11.09
N SER A 583 42.35 -15.94 -11.50
CA SER A 583 41.79 -14.60 -11.24
C SER A 583 40.95 -14.56 -9.97
N GLY A 584 40.97 -13.44 -9.24
CA GLY A 584 40.11 -13.19 -8.10
C GLY A 584 40.60 -13.74 -6.76
N SER A 585 39.69 -13.68 -5.79
CA SER A 585 39.90 -14.22 -4.44
C SER A 585 40.10 -15.74 -4.44
N LEU A 586 40.54 -16.29 -3.31
CA LEU A 586 40.66 -17.74 -3.13
C LEU A 586 39.34 -18.46 -3.43
N SER A 587 38.21 -17.90 -2.99
CA SER A 587 36.88 -18.44 -3.25
C SER A 587 36.54 -18.46 -4.74
N MET A 588 36.96 -17.44 -5.49
CA MET A 588 36.75 -17.38 -6.93
C MET A 588 37.58 -18.46 -7.65
N ARG A 589 38.86 -18.58 -7.31
CA ARG A 589 39.74 -19.63 -7.87
C ARG A 589 39.23 -21.04 -7.54
N ALA A 590 38.75 -21.26 -6.31
CA ALA A 590 38.10 -22.50 -5.92
C ALA A 590 36.82 -22.78 -6.73
N SER A 591 36.05 -21.74 -7.05
CA SER A 591 34.85 -21.86 -7.88
C SER A 591 35.19 -22.27 -9.32
N THR A 592 36.21 -21.65 -9.92
CA THR A 592 36.70 -22.02 -11.25
C THR A 592 37.20 -23.47 -11.26
N LEU A 593 37.95 -23.89 -10.23
CA LEU A 593 38.40 -25.27 -10.09
C LEU A 593 37.21 -26.23 -9.96
N GLY A 594 36.23 -25.91 -9.11
CA GLY A 594 35.01 -26.71 -8.93
C GLY A 594 34.21 -26.84 -10.24
N LEU A 595 34.12 -25.76 -11.03
CA LEU A 595 33.47 -25.77 -12.34
C LEU A 595 34.19 -26.74 -13.28
N VAL A 596 35.53 -26.73 -13.34
CA VAL A 596 36.31 -27.67 -14.15
C VAL A 596 36.07 -29.12 -13.73
N ILE A 597 36.10 -29.40 -12.42
CA ILE A 597 35.85 -30.74 -11.89
C ILE A 597 34.45 -31.21 -12.28
N ASN A 598 33.43 -30.36 -12.13
CA ASN A 598 32.05 -30.69 -12.47
C ASN A 598 31.83 -30.87 -13.98
N ILE A 599 32.55 -30.10 -14.82
CA ILE A 599 32.58 -30.29 -16.28
C ILE A 599 33.13 -31.69 -16.61
N ILE A 600 34.28 -32.06 -16.05
CA ILE A 600 34.90 -33.38 -16.29
C ILE A 600 33.98 -34.48 -15.77
N HIS A 601 33.47 -34.33 -14.55
CA HIS A 601 32.54 -35.28 -13.95
C HIS A 601 31.31 -35.46 -14.84
N SER A 602 30.68 -34.38 -15.31
CA SER A 602 29.52 -34.44 -16.20
C SER A 602 29.84 -35.14 -17.52
N LEU A 603 31.02 -34.92 -18.11
CA LEU A 603 31.45 -35.65 -19.32
C LEU A 603 31.68 -37.15 -19.05
N CYS A 604 32.11 -37.51 -17.84
CA CYS A 604 32.30 -38.90 -17.45
C CYS A 604 30.98 -39.62 -17.09
N THR A 605 30.00 -38.90 -16.52
CA THR A 605 28.74 -39.50 -16.04
C THR A 605 27.58 -39.37 -17.01
N CYS A 606 27.61 -38.43 -17.95
CA CYS A 606 26.57 -38.30 -18.96
C CYS A 606 26.84 -39.27 -20.11
N SER A 607 26.19 -40.43 -20.06
CA SER A 607 26.06 -41.31 -21.23
C SER A 607 25.29 -40.59 -22.35
N LYS A 608 25.76 -40.77 -23.59
CA LYS A 608 25.30 -40.12 -24.82
C LYS A 608 23.78 -40.03 -24.99
#